data_AF-A0A5K3FK71-F1
#
_entry.id   AF-A0A5K3FK71-F1
#
_cell.length_a   1.000
_cell.length_b   1.000
_cell.length_c   1.000
_cell.angle_alpha   90.00
_cell.angle_beta   90.00
_cell.angle_gamma   90.00
#
_symmetry.space_group_name_H-M   'P 1'
#
loop_
_entity.id
_entity.type
_entity.pdbx_description
1 polymer ?
#
loop_
_entity_poly.entity_id
_entity_poly.type
_entity_poly.pdbx_seq_one_letter_code
_entity_poly.pdbx_strand_id
1 'polypeptide(L)'
;MERHLAAVPRSSILCKNNCGYYGNPSWDNYCSRCYREALRKTQRTQSASHSLSRASSRAFSNFEAKRNKVARKSSSTVRNILKIVKDQYEPGSRVHEESVQAREEFFKLLKTWRSAPANDVSRQITKLLKDINEADSADIIKFSNSIKDFYNHIAHRIYDSSLYQDASTEQKENLINAIERFLSVWIYPWAFTPANTDDEEVDLKLQDRIRSLHWVSHKHLDAPIDPTSPEQSRHLESAILHLIRQNEVQATEAKLDQIVDCCREVFKALRLNTEAAVSKSTSTASNPANADSFLPVLIWVVLRANPPLLHSNLQFIMRFASDTRLNTGEAAYCFTNLVSRQKNF
;
A
#
# COMPACT_ATOMS: atom_id res chain seq x y z
N MET A 1 -31.31 -31.81 -64.18
CA MET A 1 -29.97 -31.61 -63.60
C MET A 1 -30.09 -30.69 -62.41
N GLU A 2 -29.63 -31.20 -61.28
CA GLU A 2 -29.98 -30.79 -59.92
C GLU A 2 -29.60 -29.37 -59.52
N ARG A 3 -30.44 -28.76 -58.66
CA ARG A 3 -30.06 -27.60 -57.87
C ARG A 3 -29.19 -28.07 -56.70
N HIS A 4 -27.90 -27.76 -56.75
CA HIS A 4 -26.98 -27.98 -55.63
C HIS A 4 -27.44 -27.18 -54.40
N LEU A 5 -27.89 -27.90 -53.36
CA LEU A 5 -28.04 -27.38 -52.02
C LEU A 5 -26.64 -27.20 -51.42
N ALA A 6 -26.23 -25.96 -51.19
CA ALA A 6 -25.02 -25.65 -50.45
C ALA A 6 -25.20 -26.06 -48.99
N ALA A 7 -24.44 -27.07 -48.55
CA ALA A 7 -24.38 -27.50 -47.17
C ALA A 7 -23.72 -26.40 -46.31
N VAL A 8 -24.50 -25.77 -45.41
CA VAL A 8 -24.01 -24.82 -44.42
C VAL A 8 -23.41 -25.61 -43.22
N PRO A 9 -22.19 -25.30 -42.75
CA PRO A 9 -21.59 -26.00 -41.62
C PRO A 9 -22.35 -25.72 -40.33
N ARG A 10 -22.76 -26.76 -39.60
CA ARG A 10 -23.38 -26.70 -38.26
C ARG A 10 -22.35 -26.31 -37.18
N SER A 11 -21.89 -25.07 -37.20
CA SER A 11 -21.40 -24.39 -35.98
C SER A 11 -22.51 -23.46 -35.51
N SER A 12 -22.85 -23.44 -34.22
CA SER A 12 -24.02 -22.74 -33.72
C SER A 12 -23.97 -21.26 -34.11
N ILE A 13 -24.80 -20.83 -35.07
CA ILE A 13 -24.95 -19.43 -35.55
C ILE A 13 -25.51 -18.53 -34.43
N LEU A 14 -25.71 -19.06 -33.24
CA LEU A 14 -26.29 -18.35 -32.10
C LEU A 14 -25.24 -17.49 -31.42
N CYS A 15 -25.71 -16.37 -30.88
CA CYS A 15 -24.92 -15.44 -30.09
C CYS A 15 -24.17 -16.19 -28.98
N LYS A 16 -22.91 -15.82 -28.76
CA LYS A 16 -22.04 -16.35 -27.70
C LYS A 16 -22.67 -16.29 -26.29
N ASN A 17 -23.57 -15.33 -26.04
CA ASN A 17 -24.32 -15.21 -24.78
C ASN A 17 -25.60 -16.05 -24.72
N ASN A 18 -25.83 -16.93 -25.70
CA ASN A 18 -27.00 -17.80 -25.82
C ASN A 18 -28.35 -17.09 -25.65
N CYS A 19 -28.42 -15.82 -26.06
CA CYS A 19 -29.59 -14.95 -25.87
C CYS A 19 -30.73 -15.19 -26.88
N GLY A 20 -30.71 -16.30 -27.62
CA GLY A 20 -31.71 -16.65 -28.64
C GLY A 20 -31.60 -15.89 -29.97
N TYR A 21 -30.58 -15.04 -30.16
CA TYR A 21 -30.34 -14.30 -31.40
C TYR A 21 -29.09 -14.82 -32.12
N TYR A 22 -29.00 -14.59 -33.43
CA TYR A 22 -27.83 -14.98 -34.21
C TYR A 22 -26.61 -14.11 -33.89
N GLY A 23 -25.44 -14.74 -33.75
CA GLY A 23 -24.15 -14.12 -33.54
C GLY A 23 -23.49 -13.72 -34.86
N ASN A 24 -22.71 -12.63 -34.86
CA ASN A 24 -21.96 -12.20 -36.02
C ASN A 24 -20.46 -12.49 -35.83
N PRO A 25 -19.79 -13.23 -36.72
CA PRO A 25 -18.35 -13.48 -36.66
C PRO A 25 -17.50 -12.20 -36.61
N SER A 26 -17.96 -11.11 -37.22
CA SER A 26 -17.29 -9.80 -37.18
C SER A 26 -17.33 -9.13 -35.81
N TRP A 27 -18.20 -9.60 -34.91
CA TRP A 27 -18.39 -9.11 -33.54
C TRP A 27 -18.14 -10.22 -32.51
N ASP A 28 -17.11 -11.06 -32.72
CA ASP A 28 -16.74 -12.18 -31.84
C ASP A 28 -17.93 -13.12 -31.54
N ASN A 29 -18.77 -13.36 -32.55
CA ASN A 29 -20.01 -14.13 -32.45
C ASN A 29 -21.04 -13.60 -31.44
N TYR A 30 -20.95 -12.33 -31.03
CA TYR A 30 -22.04 -11.66 -30.31
C TYR A 30 -23.14 -11.20 -31.26
N CYS A 31 -24.38 -11.16 -30.78
CA CYS A 31 -25.45 -10.41 -31.45
C CYS A 31 -25.24 -8.90 -31.25
N SER A 32 -25.89 -8.09 -32.08
CA SER A 32 -25.79 -6.62 -32.01
C SER A 32 -26.09 -6.03 -30.63
N ARG A 33 -27.03 -6.62 -29.88
CA ARG A 33 -27.39 -6.20 -28.52
C ARG A 33 -26.30 -6.56 -27.50
N CYS A 34 -25.88 -7.82 -27.44
CA CYS A 34 -24.86 -8.27 -26.51
C CYS A 34 -23.50 -7.64 -26.78
N TYR A 35 -23.17 -7.37 -28.05
CA TYR A 35 -21.95 -6.65 -28.42
C TYR A 35 -21.96 -5.20 -27.91
N ARG A 36 -23.09 -4.50 -28.05
CA ARG A 36 -23.25 -3.11 -27.58
C ARG A 36 -23.22 -3.02 -26.04
N GLU A 37 -23.71 -4.04 -25.35
CA GLU A 37 -23.66 -4.15 -23.90
C GLU A 37 -22.25 -4.50 -23.38
N ALA A 38 -21.53 -5.39 -24.07
CA ALA A 38 -20.12 -5.67 -23.81
C ALA A 38 -19.26 -4.41 -23.97
N LEU A 39 -19.45 -3.65 -25.05
CA LEU A 39 -18.78 -2.36 -25.26
C LEU A 39 -19.06 -1.35 -24.13
N ARG A 40 -20.31 -1.27 -23.66
CA ARG A 40 -20.66 -0.40 -22.52
C ARG A 40 -20.00 -0.85 -21.21
N LYS A 41 -19.88 -2.15 -20.97
CA LYS A 41 -19.15 -2.70 -19.80
C LYS A 41 -17.65 -2.37 -19.88
N THR A 42 -17.04 -2.51 -21.07
CA THR A 42 -15.64 -2.13 -21.31
C THR A 42 -15.42 -0.63 -21.14
N GLN A 43 -16.34 0.21 -21.63
CA GLN A 43 -16.27 1.67 -21.43
C GLN A 43 -16.41 2.05 -19.95
N ARG A 44 -17.28 1.38 -19.18
CA ARG A 44 -17.41 1.60 -17.73
C ARG A 44 -16.13 1.26 -16.97
N THR A 45 -15.51 0.10 -17.27
CA THR A 45 -14.23 -0.30 -16.66
C THR A 45 -13.08 0.64 -17.06
N GLN A 46 -13.08 1.16 -18.29
CA GLN A 46 -12.13 2.19 -18.72
C GLN A 46 -12.34 3.52 -17.98
N SER A 47 -13.59 3.97 -17.83
CA SER A 47 -13.91 5.21 -17.10
C SER A 47 -13.57 5.14 -15.60
N ALA A 48 -13.76 3.98 -14.97
CA ALA A 48 -13.34 3.73 -13.59
C ALA A 48 -11.82 3.75 -13.42
N SER A 49 -11.03 3.19 -14.36
CA SER A 49 -9.57 3.37 -14.32
C SER A 49 -9.14 4.82 -14.50
N HIS A 50 -9.82 5.57 -15.38
CA HIS A 50 -9.49 6.97 -15.59
C HIS A 50 -9.79 7.82 -14.35
N SER A 51 -10.88 7.56 -13.62
CA SER A 51 -11.18 8.27 -12.38
C SER A 51 -10.17 7.95 -11.27
N LEU A 52 -9.75 6.69 -11.13
CA LEU A 52 -8.73 6.25 -10.17
C LEU A 52 -7.36 6.85 -10.49
N SER A 53 -6.92 6.82 -11.76
CA SER A 53 -5.68 7.47 -12.20
C SER A 53 -5.69 8.98 -11.95
N ARG A 54 -6.84 9.63 -12.12
CA ARG A 54 -7.02 11.06 -11.80
C ARG A 54 -6.98 11.34 -10.30
N ALA A 55 -7.43 10.40 -9.46
CA ALA A 55 -7.31 10.48 -8.01
C ALA A 55 -5.84 10.38 -7.57
N SER A 56 -5.08 9.41 -8.08
CA SER A 56 -3.63 9.27 -7.82
C SER A 56 -2.85 10.51 -8.26
N SER A 57 -3.17 11.07 -9.43
CA SER A 57 -2.53 12.30 -9.93
C SER A 57 -2.82 13.52 -9.04
N ARG A 58 -4.07 13.66 -8.57
CA ARG A 58 -4.45 14.72 -7.61
C ARG A 58 -3.77 14.56 -6.25
N ALA A 59 -3.66 13.33 -5.74
CA ALA A 59 -2.96 13.06 -4.49
C ALA A 59 -1.48 13.47 -4.58
N PHE A 60 -0.85 13.22 -5.73
CA PHE A 60 0.52 13.65 -6.00
C PHE A 60 0.67 15.17 -6.06
N SER A 61 -0.18 15.88 -6.82
CA SER A 61 -0.13 17.36 -6.87
C SER A 61 -0.38 18.02 -5.51
N ASN A 62 -1.28 17.44 -4.70
CA ASN A 62 -1.53 17.90 -3.34
C ASN A 62 -0.29 17.70 -2.44
N PHE A 63 0.39 16.57 -2.58
CA PHE A 63 1.63 16.30 -1.86
C PHE A 63 2.75 17.27 -2.27
N GLU A 64 2.96 17.46 -3.58
CA GLU A 64 3.96 18.38 -4.12
C GLU A 64 3.71 19.83 -3.63
N ALA A 65 2.46 20.28 -3.66
CA ALA A 65 2.06 21.60 -3.16
C ALA A 65 2.24 21.74 -1.64
N LYS A 66 2.03 20.67 -0.86
CA LYS A 66 2.27 20.64 0.59
C LYS A 66 3.77 20.68 0.89
N ARG A 67 4.60 19.98 0.11
CA ARG A 67 6.05 19.92 0.28
C ARG A 67 6.77 21.17 -0.20
N ASN A 68 6.42 21.77 -1.33
CA ASN A 68 7.05 23.00 -1.85
C ASN A 68 6.92 24.19 -0.87
N LYS A 69 5.91 24.17 0.01
CA LYS A 69 5.77 25.13 1.11
C LYS A 69 6.72 24.87 2.29
N VAL A 70 7.14 23.62 2.49
CA VAL A 70 8.02 23.16 3.59
C VAL A 70 9.49 23.21 3.17
N ALA A 71 9.83 22.76 1.96
CA ALA A 71 11.19 22.73 1.43
C ALA A 71 11.83 24.12 1.31
N ARG A 72 11.04 25.17 1.01
CA ARG A 72 11.52 26.57 0.98
C ARG A 72 11.94 27.12 2.36
N LYS A 73 11.74 26.38 3.45
CA LYS A 73 12.03 26.82 4.83
C LYS A 73 13.01 25.91 5.60
N SER A 74 13.47 24.79 5.06
CA SER A 74 14.07 23.69 5.85
C SER A 74 15.60 23.55 5.77
N SER A 75 16.38 24.63 5.85
CA SER A 75 17.85 24.54 6.04
C SER A 75 18.27 24.09 7.47
N SER A 76 17.36 23.46 8.24
CA SER A 76 17.50 23.23 9.69
C SER A 76 16.70 21.98 10.11
N THR A 77 16.93 20.86 9.41
CA THR A 77 16.03 19.69 9.43
C THR A 77 15.95 19.00 10.79
N VAL A 78 17.07 18.90 11.52
CA VAL A 78 17.10 18.22 12.83
C VAL A 78 16.82 19.16 14.01
N ARG A 79 17.29 20.41 13.95
CA ARG A 79 17.05 21.44 14.99
C ARG A 79 15.57 21.73 15.23
N ASN A 80 14.73 21.60 14.21
CA ASN A 80 13.28 21.84 14.32
C ASN A 80 12.53 20.68 14.99
N ILE A 81 13.09 19.46 15.01
CA ILE A 81 12.54 18.29 15.72
C ILE A 81 12.51 18.56 17.24
N LEU A 82 13.55 19.20 17.76
CA LEU A 82 13.70 19.51 19.20
C LEU A 82 12.98 20.79 19.65
N LYS A 83 12.73 21.76 18.78
CA LYS A 83 11.98 22.98 19.15
C LYS A 83 10.56 22.65 19.62
N ILE A 84 9.94 21.59 19.10
CA ILE A 84 8.62 21.12 19.53
C ILE A 84 8.64 20.52 20.96
N VAL A 85 9.81 20.13 21.46
CA VAL A 85 9.99 19.62 22.84
C VAL A 85 10.29 20.76 23.81
N LYS A 86 10.93 21.85 23.35
CA LYS A 86 11.39 22.95 24.22
C LYS A 86 10.41 24.12 24.31
N ASP A 87 9.62 24.39 23.27
CA ASP A 87 8.72 25.53 23.25
C ASP A 87 7.30 25.12 23.65
N GLN A 88 6.80 25.73 24.73
CA GLN A 88 5.37 25.96 24.87
C GLN A 88 4.92 26.75 23.64
N TYR A 89 4.06 26.13 22.82
CA TYR A 89 3.11 26.75 21.90
C TYR A 89 3.50 28.17 21.41
N GLU A 90 4.59 28.31 20.64
CA GLU A 90 4.76 29.54 19.84
C GLU A 90 3.84 29.46 18.61
N PRO A 91 2.88 30.39 18.47
CA PRO A 91 1.91 30.40 17.39
C PRO A 91 2.61 30.82 16.08
N GLY A 92 3.22 29.87 15.39
CA GLY A 92 3.90 30.13 14.12
C GLY A 92 4.63 28.93 13.51
N SER A 93 5.06 27.97 14.34
CA SER A 93 5.61 26.69 13.85
C SER A 93 4.44 25.74 13.57
N ARG A 94 4.06 25.59 12.30
CA ARG A 94 3.03 24.63 11.88
C ARG A 94 3.56 23.20 12.04
N VAL A 95 3.50 22.68 13.26
CA VAL A 95 3.56 21.25 13.53
C VAL A 95 2.38 20.61 12.77
N HIS A 96 2.64 19.50 12.08
CA HIS A 96 1.62 18.80 11.32
C HIS A 96 0.55 18.27 12.28
N GLU A 97 -0.72 18.49 11.98
CA GLU A 97 -1.87 18.17 12.83
C GLU A 97 -1.88 16.68 13.25
N GLU A 98 -1.47 15.80 12.33
CA GLU A 98 -1.36 14.35 12.56
C GLU A 98 -0.24 14.01 13.56
N SER A 99 0.86 14.76 13.60
CA SER A 99 1.93 14.58 14.59
C SER A 99 1.50 15.02 15.99
N VAL A 100 0.62 16.03 16.10
CA VAL A 100 0.03 16.45 17.38
C VAL A 100 -0.95 15.40 17.88
N GLN A 101 -1.81 14.88 17.01
CA GLN A 101 -2.76 13.82 17.35
C GLN A 101 -2.03 12.53 17.79
N ALA A 102 -1.03 12.08 17.05
CA ALA A 102 -0.24 10.90 17.42
C ALA A 102 0.47 11.07 18.77
N ARG A 103 0.94 12.29 19.08
CA ARG A 103 1.49 12.62 20.40
C ARG A 103 0.43 12.50 21.49
N GLU A 104 -0.75 13.07 21.29
CA GLU A 104 -1.85 13.01 22.26
C GLU A 104 -2.30 11.57 22.54
N GLU A 105 -2.47 10.76 21.50
CA GLU A 105 -2.81 9.34 21.61
C GLU A 105 -1.74 8.56 22.37
N PHE A 106 -0.46 8.81 22.06
CA PHE A 106 0.66 8.18 22.73
C PHE A 106 0.70 8.53 24.22
N PHE A 107 0.55 9.81 24.58
CA PHE A 107 0.51 10.22 25.98
C PHE A 107 -0.76 9.73 26.70
N LYS A 108 -1.89 9.59 25.99
CA LYS A 108 -3.09 8.96 26.54
C LYS A 108 -2.83 7.50 26.89
N LEU A 109 -2.11 6.76 26.04
CA LEU A 109 -1.70 5.39 26.32
C LEU A 109 -0.71 5.34 27.50
N LEU A 110 0.29 6.22 27.53
CA LEU A 110 1.26 6.28 28.64
C LEU A 110 0.60 6.60 29.99
N LYS A 111 -0.49 7.38 30.02
CA LYS A 111 -1.26 7.65 31.25
C LYS A 111 -1.94 6.41 31.83
N THR A 112 -2.21 5.39 31.01
CA THR A 112 -2.73 4.10 31.46
C THR A 112 -1.67 3.29 32.20
N TRP A 113 -0.39 3.57 31.98
CA TRP A 113 0.73 2.92 32.66
C TRP A 113 1.04 3.60 33.99
N ARG A 114 1.69 2.85 34.89
CA ARG A 114 2.25 3.43 36.12
C ARG A 114 3.29 4.50 35.78
N SER A 115 3.46 5.46 36.68
CA SER A 115 4.36 6.61 36.48
C SER A 115 5.80 6.22 36.20
N ALA A 116 6.32 5.12 36.79
CA ALA A 116 7.69 4.67 36.58
C ALA A 116 7.97 4.20 35.13
N PRO A 117 7.23 3.21 34.56
CA PRO A 117 7.33 2.86 33.14
C PRO A 117 7.13 4.03 32.18
N ALA A 118 6.11 4.87 32.42
CA ALA A 118 5.80 6.00 31.55
C ALA A 118 6.92 7.06 31.52
N ASN A 119 7.52 7.35 32.67
CA ASN A 119 8.65 8.28 32.78
C ASN A 119 9.92 7.70 32.15
N ASP A 120 10.15 6.39 32.27
CA ASP A 120 11.29 5.72 31.64
C ASP A 120 11.21 5.83 30.12
N VAL A 121 10.07 5.46 29.51
CA VAL A 121 9.85 5.59 28.05
C VAL A 121 10.03 7.04 27.60
N SER A 122 9.43 8.00 28.31
CA SER A 122 9.55 9.43 27.98
C SER A 122 11.00 9.92 28.03
N ARG A 123 11.78 9.45 29.01
CA ARG A 123 13.20 9.79 29.14
C ARG A 123 14.02 9.18 28.00
N GLN A 124 13.75 7.93 27.60
CA GLN A 124 14.44 7.28 26.49
C GLN A 124 14.16 7.97 25.16
N ILE A 125 12.89 8.34 24.89
CA ILE A 125 12.53 9.11 23.69
C ILE A 125 13.24 10.48 23.70
N THR A 126 13.24 11.18 24.83
CA THR A 126 13.92 12.49 24.94
C THR A 126 15.42 12.35 24.69
N LYS A 127 16.05 11.28 25.20
CA LYS A 127 17.46 10.99 24.97
C LYS A 127 17.74 10.73 23.48
N LEU A 128 16.96 9.86 22.83
CA LEU A 128 17.07 9.58 21.39
C LEU A 128 17.01 10.87 20.57
N LEU A 129 16.04 11.74 20.85
CA LEU A 129 15.88 13.00 20.12
C LEU A 129 17.08 13.94 20.31
N LYS A 130 17.68 13.94 21.51
CA LYS A 130 18.88 14.70 21.79
C LYS A 130 20.09 14.15 21.02
N ASP A 131 20.29 12.84 21.07
CA ASP A 131 21.40 12.15 20.40
C ASP A 131 21.33 12.36 18.87
N ILE A 132 20.13 12.26 18.28
CA ILE A 132 19.90 12.53 16.85
C ILE A 132 20.25 13.98 16.48
N ASN A 133 19.95 14.94 17.36
CA ASN A 133 20.27 16.35 17.12
C ASN A 133 21.76 16.66 17.24
N GLU A 134 22.46 16.00 18.14
CA GLU A 134 23.92 16.13 18.27
C GLU A 134 24.64 15.47 17.09
N ALA A 135 24.07 14.41 16.52
CA ALA A 135 24.66 13.66 15.41
C ALA A 135 24.66 14.39 14.04
N ASP A 136 24.02 15.56 13.92
CA ASP A 136 23.86 16.34 12.67
C ASP A 136 23.68 15.44 11.44
N SER A 137 22.72 14.50 11.53
CA SER A 137 22.59 13.41 10.57
C SER A 137 22.01 13.91 9.25
N ALA A 138 22.85 14.50 8.40
CA ALA A 138 22.55 14.74 6.98
C ALA A 138 22.41 13.44 6.18
N ASP A 139 22.82 12.30 6.74
CA ASP A 139 22.73 10.97 6.14
C ASP A 139 21.48 10.23 6.64
N ILE A 140 20.57 9.95 5.70
CA ILE A 140 19.31 9.25 5.95
C ILE A 140 19.52 7.82 6.46
N ILE A 141 20.61 7.16 6.07
CA ILE A 141 20.90 5.77 6.45
C ILE A 141 21.33 5.71 7.91
N LYS A 142 22.23 6.60 8.33
CA LYS A 142 22.64 6.70 9.73
C LYS A 142 21.44 7.03 10.63
N PHE A 143 20.61 7.97 10.19
CA PHE A 143 19.38 8.33 10.90
C PHE A 143 18.41 7.14 11.03
N SER A 144 18.19 6.41 9.93
CA SER A 144 17.40 5.18 9.90
C SER A 144 17.93 4.12 10.88
N ASN A 145 19.24 3.85 10.86
CA ASN A 145 19.86 2.89 11.77
C ASN A 145 19.71 3.31 13.24
N SER A 146 19.90 4.59 13.59
CA SER A 146 19.71 5.08 14.96
C SER A 146 18.29 4.87 15.49
N ILE A 147 17.27 5.02 14.63
CA ILE A 147 15.87 4.75 14.99
C ILE A 147 15.63 3.25 15.19
N LYS A 148 16.17 2.40 14.30
CA LYS A 148 16.05 0.93 14.43
C LYS A 148 16.77 0.39 15.66
N ASP A 149 17.98 0.88 15.93
CA ASP A 149 18.74 0.55 17.14
C ASP A 149 17.97 0.93 18.40
N PHE A 150 17.27 2.07 18.37
CA PHE A 150 16.38 2.47 19.45
C PHE A 150 15.19 1.51 19.64
N TYR A 151 14.54 1.05 18.57
CA TYR A 151 13.46 0.06 18.67
C TYR A 151 13.95 -1.24 19.32
N ASN A 152 15.13 -1.73 18.92
CA ASN A 152 15.72 -2.91 19.52
C ASN A 152 16.07 -2.65 21.00
N HIS A 153 16.68 -1.51 21.31
CA HIS A 153 17.03 -1.12 22.67
C HIS A 153 15.81 -1.03 23.60
N ILE A 154 14.74 -0.36 23.16
CA ILE A 154 13.54 -0.18 23.99
C ILE A 154 12.77 -1.50 24.14
N ALA A 155 12.73 -2.35 23.10
CA ALA A 155 12.14 -3.68 23.19
C ALA A 155 12.86 -4.53 24.25
N HIS A 156 14.20 -4.63 24.18
CA HIS A 156 15.00 -5.33 25.20
C HIS A 156 14.75 -4.75 26.60
N ARG A 157 14.73 -3.43 26.74
CA ARG A 157 14.48 -2.76 28.03
C ARG A 157 13.10 -3.08 28.62
N ILE A 158 12.06 -3.15 27.78
CA ILE A 158 10.69 -3.46 28.20
C ILE A 158 10.55 -4.93 28.63
N TYR A 159 11.30 -5.86 28.00
CA TYR A 159 11.26 -7.27 28.37
C TYR A 159 12.15 -7.62 29.57
N ASP A 160 13.33 -7.02 29.67
CA ASP A 160 14.36 -7.41 30.65
C ASP A 160 14.26 -6.62 31.97
N SER A 161 13.69 -5.42 31.97
CA SER A 161 13.66 -4.57 33.16
C SER A 161 12.56 -4.97 34.15
N SER A 162 12.91 -4.94 35.44
CA SER A 162 11.97 -5.17 36.55
C SER A 162 10.79 -4.18 36.57
N LEU A 163 10.93 -3.01 35.94
CA LEU A 163 9.89 -1.98 35.88
C LEU A 163 8.64 -2.43 35.12
N TYR A 164 8.78 -3.39 34.20
CA TYR A 164 7.71 -3.86 33.32
C TYR A 164 7.28 -5.30 33.63
N GLN A 165 7.75 -5.91 34.73
CA GLN A 165 7.43 -7.30 35.09
C GLN A 165 5.93 -7.53 35.31
N ASP A 166 5.23 -6.53 35.87
CA ASP A 166 3.80 -6.61 36.17
C ASP A 166 2.90 -6.54 34.92
N ALA A 167 3.46 -6.22 33.75
CA ALA A 167 2.69 -6.06 32.51
C ALA A 167 2.64 -7.36 31.70
N SER A 168 1.49 -7.64 31.07
CA SER A 168 1.35 -8.78 30.17
C SER A 168 2.17 -8.63 28.88
N THR A 169 2.47 -9.74 28.21
CA THR A 169 3.15 -9.71 26.90
C THR A 169 2.40 -8.84 25.89
N GLU A 170 1.06 -8.94 25.85
CA GLU A 170 0.22 -8.11 24.96
C GLU A 170 0.33 -6.62 25.28
N GLN A 171 0.38 -6.25 26.58
CA GLN A 171 0.59 -4.85 26.97
C GLN A 171 1.97 -4.35 26.54
N LYS A 172 3.01 -5.18 26.68
CA LYS A 172 4.38 -4.84 26.24
C LYS A 172 4.45 -4.65 24.72
N GLU A 173 3.87 -5.55 23.95
CA GLU A 173 3.80 -5.43 22.48
C GLU A 173 3.02 -4.19 22.05
N ASN A 174 1.87 -3.93 22.68
CA ASN A 174 1.08 -2.72 22.42
C ASN A 174 1.87 -1.43 22.71
N LEU A 175 2.70 -1.42 23.77
CA LEU A 175 3.57 -0.29 24.07
C LEU A 175 4.66 -0.11 23.01
N ILE A 176 5.33 -1.19 22.58
CA ILE A 176 6.36 -1.15 21.54
C ILE A 176 5.76 -0.64 20.22
N ASN A 177 4.59 -1.15 19.82
CA ASN A 177 3.87 -0.71 18.63
C ASN A 177 3.48 0.78 18.73
N ALA A 178 3.02 1.23 19.89
CA ALA A 178 2.69 2.64 20.11
C ALA A 178 3.92 3.56 20.01
N ILE A 179 5.09 3.10 20.47
CA ILE A 179 6.35 3.83 20.33
C ILE A 179 6.77 3.92 18.86
N GLU A 180 6.71 2.82 18.10
CA GLU A 180 6.97 2.81 16.65
C GLU A 180 6.02 3.77 15.90
N ARG A 181 4.73 3.71 16.20
CA ARG A 181 3.71 4.59 15.60
C ARG A 181 3.98 6.06 15.90
N PHE A 182 4.26 6.39 17.16
CA PHE A 182 4.56 7.75 17.57
C PHE A 182 5.82 8.27 16.84
N LEU A 183 6.91 7.50 16.86
CA LEU A 183 8.17 7.93 16.25
C LEU A 183 8.06 8.03 14.72
N SER A 184 7.42 7.07 14.04
CA SER A 184 7.25 7.10 12.59
C SER A 184 6.44 8.30 12.10
N VAL A 185 5.33 8.64 12.78
CA VAL A 185 4.54 9.83 12.46
C VAL A 185 5.30 11.11 12.79
N TRP A 186 6.08 11.11 13.88
CA TRP A 186 6.87 12.26 14.28
C TRP A 186 7.97 12.58 13.27
N ILE A 187 8.73 11.58 12.81
CA ILE A 187 9.82 11.77 11.87
C ILE A 187 9.33 11.99 10.43
N TYR A 188 8.08 11.63 10.12
CA TYR A 188 7.50 11.64 8.77
C TYR A 188 7.79 12.91 7.96
N PRO A 189 7.60 14.15 8.49
CA PRO A 189 7.80 15.37 7.70
C PRO A 189 9.23 15.57 7.16
N TRP A 190 10.21 14.87 7.73
CA TRP A 190 11.62 14.99 7.38
C TRP A 190 12.19 13.71 6.77
N ALA A 191 11.66 12.56 7.16
CA ALA A 191 12.14 11.24 6.77
C ALA A 191 11.48 10.72 5.48
N PHE A 192 10.29 11.22 5.13
CA PHE A 192 9.58 10.86 3.91
C PHE A 192 10.00 11.79 2.76
N THR A 193 10.49 11.24 1.64
CA THR A 193 11.02 12.01 0.48
C THR A 193 12.05 13.08 0.87
N PRO A 194 13.14 12.72 1.59
CA PRO A 194 14.10 13.72 2.03
C PRO A 194 14.83 14.31 0.80
N ALA A 195 15.14 15.61 0.83
CA ALA A 195 15.70 16.31 -0.33
C ALA A 195 17.14 15.87 -0.71
N ASN A 196 17.76 15.05 0.14
CA ASN A 196 19.10 14.49 -0.05
C ASN A 196 19.09 13.12 -0.76
N THR A 197 17.92 12.57 -1.11
CA THR A 197 17.78 11.31 -1.85
C THR A 197 17.17 11.53 -3.23
N ASP A 198 17.32 10.54 -4.10
CA ASP A 198 16.73 10.46 -5.44
C ASP A 198 15.30 9.86 -5.42
N ASP A 199 14.70 9.70 -4.24
CA ASP A 199 13.41 8.99 -4.08
C ASP A 199 12.31 9.60 -4.96
N GLU A 200 12.27 10.93 -5.09
CA GLU A 200 11.31 11.66 -5.93
C GLU A 200 11.53 11.43 -7.42
N GLU A 201 12.78 11.41 -7.88
CA GLU A 201 13.11 11.15 -9.28
C GLU A 201 12.72 9.73 -9.68
N VAL A 202 12.98 8.76 -8.80
CA VAL A 202 12.59 7.37 -9.01
C VAL A 202 11.08 7.22 -9.02
N ASP A 203 10.37 7.94 -8.15
CA ASP A 203 8.90 7.96 -8.13
C ASP A 203 8.30 8.50 -9.42
N LEU A 204 8.84 9.59 -9.98
CA LEU A 204 8.38 10.16 -11.24
C LEU A 204 8.59 9.17 -12.39
N LYS A 205 9.79 8.59 -12.50
CA LYS A 205 10.11 7.58 -13.53
C LYS A 205 9.19 6.38 -13.42
N LEU A 206 8.95 5.88 -12.21
CA LEU A 206 8.07 4.74 -11.97
C LEU A 206 6.61 5.05 -12.32
N GLN A 207 6.13 6.23 -11.94
CA GLN A 207 4.76 6.67 -12.26
C GLN A 207 4.54 6.79 -13.77
N ASP A 208 5.48 7.40 -14.49
CA ASP A 208 5.44 7.51 -15.95
C ASP A 208 5.51 6.15 -16.63
N ARG A 209 6.34 5.26 -16.09
CA ARG A 209 6.45 3.89 -16.56
C ARG A 209 5.16 3.11 -16.39
N ILE A 210 4.55 3.13 -15.20
CA ILE A 210 3.24 2.51 -14.96
C ILE A 210 2.17 3.11 -15.88
N ARG A 211 2.19 4.44 -16.06
CA ARG A 211 1.26 5.13 -16.97
C ARG A 211 1.43 4.66 -18.41
N SER A 212 2.66 4.42 -18.89
CA SER A 212 2.92 3.89 -20.23
C SER A 212 2.41 2.45 -20.44
N LEU A 213 2.25 1.69 -19.35
CA LEU A 213 1.78 0.30 -19.35
C LEU A 213 0.25 0.18 -19.16
N HIS A 214 -0.51 1.27 -19.31
CA HIS A 214 -1.97 1.26 -19.12
C HIS A 214 -2.72 0.30 -20.07
N TRP A 215 -2.10 -0.12 -21.17
CA TRP A 215 -2.66 -1.03 -22.17
C TRP A 215 -2.59 -2.50 -21.75
N VAL A 216 -1.83 -2.83 -20.69
CA VAL A 216 -1.67 -4.20 -20.21
C VAL A 216 -2.97 -4.70 -19.58
N SER A 217 -3.51 -5.79 -20.14
CA SER A 217 -4.71 -6.46 -19.63
C SER A 217 -4.34 -7.63 -18.73
N HIS A 218 -5.28 -8.08 -17.89
CA HIS A 218 -5.13 -9.27 -17.05
C HIS A 218 -4.73 -10.51 -17.87
N LYS A 219 -5.18 -10.60 -19.14
CA LYS A 219 -4.82 -11.68 -20.07
C LYS A 219 -3.36 -11.67 -20.53
N HIS A 220 -2.70 -10.51 -20.57
CA HIS A 220 -1.28 -10.43 -20.97
C HIS A 220 -0.34 -10.91 -19.87
N LEU A 221 -0.82 -10.94 -18.63
CA LEU A 221 -0.06 -11.35 -17.45
C LEU A 221 -0.38 -12.79 -17.03
N ASP A 222 -1.27 -13.47 -17.77
CA ASP A 222 -1.86 -14.75 -17.36
C ASP A 222 -2.48 -14.70 -15.95
N ALA A 223 -3.01 -13.53 -15.58
CA ALA A 223 -3.62 -13.32 -14.28
C ALA A 223 -4.98 -14.05 -14.22
N PRO A 224 -5.16 -15.03 -13.32
CA PRO A 224 -6.38 -15.82 -13.23
C PRO A 224 -7.47 -15.04 -12.48
N ILE A 225 -7.90 -13.94 -13.09
CA ILE A 225 -8.97 -13.06 -12.63
C ILE A 225 -9.91 -12.74 -13.79
N ASP A 226 -11.18 -12.51 -13.47
CA ASP A 226 -12.16 -11.93 -14.38
C ASP A 226 -12.66 -10.59 -13.81
N PRO A 227 -12.06 -9.46 -14.27
CA PRO A 227 -12.50 -8.13 -13.88
C PRO A 227 -13.95 -7.80 -14.29
N THR A 228 -14.59 -8.63 -15.13
CA THR A 228 -15.98 -8.46 -15.55
C THR A 228 -16.97 -9.00 -14.52
N SER A 229 -16.52 -9.91 -13.64
CA SER A 229 -17.33 -10.45 -12.56
C SER A 229 -17.54 -9.40 -11.47
N PRO A 230 -18.78 -9.11 -11.05
CA PRO A 230 -19.06 -8.06 -10.07
C PRO A 230 -18.44 -8.35 -8.70
N GLU A 231 -18.38 -9.62 -8.29
CA GLU A 231 -17.82 -10.03 -6.99
C GLU A 231 -16.30 -9.88 -6.97
N GLN A 232 -15.61 -10.30 -8.04
CA GLN A 232 -14.16 -10.12 -8.16
C GLN A 232 -13.78 -8.64 -8.35
N SER A 233 -14.55 -7.88 -9.15
CA SER A 233 -14.30 -6.44 -9.36
C SER A 233 -14.31 -5.67 -8.04
N ARG A 234 -15.22 -6.01 -7.11
CA ARG A 234 -15.30 -5.37 -5.80
C ARG A 234 -14.01 -5.56 -4.99
N HIS A 235 -13.48 -6.79 -4.94
CA HIS A 235 -12.23 -7.08 -4.24
C HIS A 235 -11.02 -6.42 -4.93
N LEU A 236 -10.98 -6.42 -6.26
CA LEU A 236 -9.92 -5.77 -7.03
C LEU A 236 -9.92 -4.24 -6.86
N GLU A 237 -11.09 -3.61 -6.87
CA GLU A 237 -11.25 -2.17 -6.58
C GLU A 237 -10.84 -1.83 -5.15
N SER A 238 -11.19 -2.70 -4.18
CA SER A 238 -10.75 -2.59 -2.80
C SER A 238 -9.23 -2.66 -2.69
N ALA A 239 -8.58 -3.63 -3.36
CA ALA A 239 -7.13 -3.76 -3.37
C ALA A 239 -6.43 -2.51 -3.95
N ILE A 240 -6.96 -1.99 -5.07
CA ILE A 240 -6.48 -0.74 -5.69
C ILE A 240 -6.57 0.42 -4.69
N LEU A 241 -7.69 0.54 -3.97
CA LEU A 241 -7.91 1.63 -3.03
C LEU A 241 -6.91 1.60 -1.86
N HIS A 242 -6.61 0.43 -1.29
CA HIS A 242 -5.62 0.30 -0.22
C HIS A 242 -4.23 0.77 -0.67
N LEU A 243 -3.79 0.44 -1.89
CA LEU A 243 -2.51 0.94 -2.43
C LEU A 243 -2.49 2.46 -2.60
N ILE A 244 -3.60 3.07 -3.01
CA ILE A 244 -3.67 4.54 -3.14
C ILE A 244 -3.65 5.19 -1.75
N ARG A 245 -4.40 4.62 -0.80
CA ARG A 245 -4.51 5.11 0.59
C ARG A 245 -3.22 4.98 1.39
N GLN A 246 -2.26 4.16 0.95
CA GLN A 246 -0.93 4.10 1.55
C GLN A 246 -0.28 5.48 1.69
N ASN A 247 -0.56 6.41 0.77
CA ASN A 247 -0.02 7.77 0.82
C ASN A 247 -0.78 8.71 1.80
N GLU A 248 -1.99 8.35 2.21
CA GLU A 248 -2.79 9.12 3.18
C GLU A 248 -2.33 8.91 4.61
N VAL A 249 -1.68 7.78 4.89
CA VAL A 249 -1.28 7.36 6.24
C VAL A 249 0.20 7.64 6.46
N GLN A 250 0.59 8.13 7.64
CA GLN A 250 1.99 8.46 7.96
C GLN A 250 2.75 7.35 8.68
N ALA A 251 2.09 6.61 9.59
CA ALA A 251 2.74 5.58 10.39
C ALA A 251 3.25 4.42 9.53
N THR A 252 4.45 3.91 9.83
CA THR A 252 5.08 2.79 9.10
C THR A 252 4.23 1.52 9.17
N GLU A 253 3.73 1.20 10.37
CA GLU A 253 2.80 0.10 10.62
C GLU A 253 1.56 0.20 9.73
N ALA A 254 0.86 1.33 9.78
CA ALA A 254 -0.40 1.47 9.06
C ALA A 254 -0.20 1.55 7.54
N LYS A 255 0.94 2.04 7.04
CA LYS A 255 1.31 1.90 5.62
C LYS A 255 1.51 0.45 5.21
N LEU A 256 2.15 -0.36 6.06
CA LEU A 256 2.34 -1.78 5.82
C LEU A 256 1.01 -2.55 5.87
N ASP A 257 0.12 -2.18 6.79
CA ASP A 257 -1.23 -2.76 6.88
C ASP A 257 -2.03 -2.51 5.59
N GLN A 258 -1.92 -1.32 4.97
CA GLN A 258 -2.53 -1.08 3.65
C GLN A 258 -2.00 -2.04 2.58
N ILE A 259 -0.71 -2.37 2.59
CA ILE A 259 -0.11 -3.33 1.64
C ILE A 259 -0.65 -4.74 1.91
N VAL A 260 -0.74 -5.13 3.18
CA VAL A 260 -1.27 -6.44 3.59
C VAL A 260 -2.76 -6.56 3.23
N ASP A 261 -3.57 -5.55 3.51
CA ASP A 261 -4.98 -5.56 3.17
C ASP A 261 -5.20 -5.58 1.65
N CYS A 262 -4.36 -4.89 0.87
CA CYS A 262 -4.32 -5.05 -0.59
C CYS A 262 -4.08 -6.51 -0.99
N CYS A 263 -3.06 -7.18 -0.45
CA CYS A 263 -2.80 -8.59 -0.72
C CYS A 263 -3.98 -9.49 -0.34
N ARG A 264 -4.60 -9.26 0.83
CA ARG A 264 -5.73 -10.05 1.31
C ARG A 264 -6.92 -9.94 0.36
N GLU A 265 -7.21 -8.74 -0.14
CA GLU A 265 -8.26 -8.53 -1.14
C GLU A 265 -7.92 -9.23 -2.46
N VAL A 266 -6.66 -9.23 -2.88
CA VAL A 266 -6.19 -10.02 -4.05
C VAL A 266 -6.42 -11.52 -3.83
N PHE A 267 -6.08 -12.05 -2.66
CA PHE A 267 -6.32 -13.46 -2.34
C PHE A 267 -7.81 -13.82 -2.30
N LYS A 268 -8.67 -12.92 -1.79
CA LYS A 268 -10.13 -13.10 -1.84
C LYS A 268 -10.63 -13.15 -3.29
N ALA A 269 -10.15 -12.25 -4.16
CA ALA A 269 -10.50 -12.26 -5.58
C ALA A 269 -10.08 -13.57 -6.28
N LEU A 270 -8.90 -14.10 -5.95
CA LEU A 270 -8.40 -15.36 -6.49
C LEU A 270 -9.24 -16.58 -6.06
N ARG A 271 -9.63 -16.64 -4.78
CA ARG A 271 -10.46 -17.73 -4.26
C ARG A 271 -11.81 -17.84 -4.98
N LEU A 272 -12.44 -16.70 -5.28
CA LEU A 272 -13.69 -16.68 -6.04
C LEU A 272 -13.54 -17.26 -7.45
N ASN A 273 -12.38 -17.12 -8.08
CA ASN A 273 -12.14 -17.75 -9.39
C ASN A 273 -11.96 -19.27 -9.26
N THR A 274 -11.24 -19.72 -8.23
CA THR A 274 -11.09 -21.15 -7.93
C THR A 274 -12.43 -21.80 -7.60
N GLU A 275 -13.27 -21.16 -6.79
CA GLU A 275 -14.62 -21.66 -6.44
C GLU A 275 -15.57 -21.70 -7.65
N ALA A 276 -15.50 -20.70 -8.53
CA ALA A 276 -16.24 -20.69 -9.79
C ALA A 276 -15.76 -21.78 -10.78
N ALA A 277 -14.46 -22.11 -10.76
CA ALA A 277 -13.88 -23.19 -11.54
C ALA A 277 -14.24 -24.58 -10.98
N VAL A 278 -14.19 -24.76 -9.66
CA VAL A 278 -14.57 -26.01 -8.96
C VAL A 278 -16.07 -26.29 -9.12
N SER A 279 -16.91 -25.26 -9.20
CA SER A 279 -18.34 -25.43 -9.50
C SER A 279 -18.61 -25.95 -10.92
N LYS A 280 -17.62 -25.91 -11.82
CA LYS A 280 -17.69 -26.46 -13.20
C LYS A 280 -16.91 -27.76 -13.39
N SER A 281 -16.06 -28.15 -12.44
CA SER A 281 -15.27 -29.39 -12.50
C SER A 281 -15.44 -30.20 -11.23
N THR A 282 -16.02 -31.40 -11.34
CA THR A 282 -16.20 -32.42 -10.29
C THR A 282 -14.87 -33.01 -9.79
N SER A 283 -13.91 -32.17 -9.41
CA SER A 283 -12.61 -32.58 -8.90
C SER A 283 -12.32 -31.86 -7.59
N THR A 284 -12.39 -32.63 -6.51
CA THR A 284 -11.97 -32.28 -5.15
C THR A 284 -10.47 -31.99 -5.11
N ALA A 285 -10.07 -30.76 -5.39
CA ALA A 285 -8.79 -30.22 -5.02
C ALA A 285 -8.96 -28.72 -4.77
N SER A 286 -9.24 -28.37 -3.51
CA SER A 286 -9.12 -27.00 -3.02
C SER A 286 -7.65 -26.60 -3.11
N ASN A 287 -7.19 -26.13 -4.27
CA ASN A 287 -5.87 -25.53 -4.38
C ASN A 287 -5.98 -24.12 -3.78
N PRO A 288 -5.45 -23.86 -2.57
CA PRO A 288 -5.32 -22.50 -2.10
C PRO A 288 -4.48 -21.74 -3.13
N ALA A 289 -4.89 -20.50 -3.44
CA ALA A 289 -4.23 -19.65 -4.43
C ALA A 289 -2.69 -19.74 -4.32
N ASN A 290 -2.06 -20.44 -5.27
CA ASN A 290 -0.60 -20.62 -5.29
C ASN A 290 0.09 -19.27 -5.55
N ALA A 291 1.34 -19.13 -5.09
CA ALA A 291 2.15 -17.94 -5.33
C ALA A 291 2.25 -17.56 -6.83
N ASP A 292 2.22 -18.56 -7.71
CA ASP A 292 2.24 -18.40 -9.17
C ASP A 292 0.98 -17.70 -9.71
N SER A 293 -0.17 -17.88 -9.06
CA SER A 293 -1.43 -17.20 -9.40
C SER A 293 -1.54 -15.80 -8.80
N PHE A 294 -0.83 -15.56 -7.69
CA PHE A 294 -0.90 -14.30 -6.95
C PHE A 294 -0.13 -13.17 -7.63
N LEU A 295 1.09 -13.44 -8.08
CA LEU A 295 2.01 -12.42 -8.58
C LEU A 295 1.49 -11.66 -9.80
N PRO A 296 0.93 -12.32 -10.84
CA PRO A 296 0.31 -11.63 -11.97
C PRO A 296 -0.81 -10.67 -11.56
N VAL A 297 -1.63 -11.07 -10.59
CA VAL A 297 -2.75 -10.26 -10.12
C VAL A 297 -2.25 -9.04 -9.35
N LEU A 298 -1.24 -9.22 -8.50
CA LEU A 298 -0.64 -8.09 -7.78
C LEU A 298 -0.04 -7.06 -8.76
N ILE A 299 0.69 -7.52 -9.79
CA ILE A 299 1.23 -6.64 -10.85
C ILE A 299 0.10 -5.89 -11.55
N TRP A 300 -0.97 -6.61 -11.92
CA TRP A 300 -2.13 -6.00 -12.55
C TRP A 300 -2.78 -4.93 -11.66
N VAL A 301 -2.95 -5.22 -10.36
CA VAL A 301 -3.50 -4.26 -9.38
C VAL A 301 -2.62 -3.01 -9.27
N VAL A 302 -1.29 -3.17 -9.18
CA VAL A 302 -0.35 -2.03 -9.14
C VAL A 302 -0.42 -1.19 -10.41
N LEU A 303 -0.47 -1.83 -11.58
CA LEU A 303 -0.61 -1.14 -12.87
C LEU A 303 -1.92 -0.34 -12.97
N ARG A 304 -3.01 -0.88 -12.42
CA ARG A 304 -4.33 -0.21 -12.42
C ARG A 304 -4.43 0.89 -11.36
N ALA A 305 -3.79 0.70 -10.22
CA ALA A 305 -3.78 1.67 -9.13
C ALA A 305 -2.90 2.89 -9.44
N ASN A 306 -1.73 2.66 -10.04
CA ASN A 306 -0.67 3.66 -10.21
C ASN A 306 -0.50 4.52 -8.93
N PRO A 307 -0.12 3.88 -7.79
CA PRO A 307 -0.13 4.54 -6.51
C PRO A 307 0.89 5.68 -6.47
N PRO A 308 0.52 6.86 -5.92
CA PRO A 308 1.44 8.00 -5.85
C PRO A 308 2.59 7.70 -4.88
N LEU A 309 3.79 8.13 -5.24
CA LEU A 309 4.99 8.05 -4.39
C LEU A 309 5.29 6.62 -3.91
N LEU A 310 5.07 5.62 -4.77
CA LEU A 310 5.22 4.21 -4.41
C LEU A 310 6.63 3.90 -3.91
N HIS A 311 7.67 4.40 -4.59
CA HIS A 311 9.05 4.23 -4.18
C HIS A 311 9.31 4.84 -2.82
N SER A 312 8.96 6.11 -2.61
CA SER A 312 9.17 6.79 -1.34
C SER A 312 8.44 6.12 -0.18
N ASN A 313 7.22 5.64 -0.43
CA ASN A 313 6.45 4.89 0.55
C ASN A 313 7.14 3.58 0.96
N LEU A 314 7.66 2.83 -0.01
CA LEU A 314 8.38 1.58 0.26
C LEU A 314 9.72 1.84 0.96
N GLN A 315 10.49 2.83 0.50
CA GLN A 315 11.75 3.23 1.13
C GLN A 315 11.55 3.70 2.57
N PHE A 316 10.50 4.48 2.83
CA PHE A 316 10.17 4.92 4.19
C PHE A 316 9.91 3.73 5.12
N ILE A 317 9.13 2.73 4.65
CA ILE A 317 8.91 1.49 5.40
C ILE A 317 10.23 0.74 5.63
N MET A 318 11.06 0.54 4.58
CA MET A 318 12.35 -0.15 4.71
C MET A 318 13.29 0.50 5.72
N ARG A 319 13.32 1.84 5.74
CA ARG A 319 14.22 2.64 6.57
C ARG A 319 13.73 2.75 8.02
N PHE A 320 12.42 2.84 8.27
CA PHE A 320 11.90 3.24 9.59
C PHE A 320 10.92 2.28 10.26
N ALA A 321 10.48 1.20 9.59
CA ALA A 321 9.69 0.17 10.26
C ALA A 321 10.59 -0.74 11.11
N SER A 322 9.99 -1.35 12.14
CA SER A 322 10.67 -2.37 12.95
C SER A 322 11.04 -3.59 12.12
N ASP A 323 12.28 -4.09 12.26
CA ASP A 323 12.76 -5.26 11.51
C ASP A 323 11.95 -6.53 11.83
N THR A 324 11.41 -6.64 13.06
CA THR A 324 10.50 -7.74 13.43
C THR A 324 9.29 -7.79 12.50
N ARG A 325 8.73 -6.63 12.13
CA ARG A 325 7.54 -6.52 11.29
C ARG A 325 7.85 -6.78 9.81
N LEU A 326 9.04 -6.39 9.36
CA LEU A 326 9.48 -6.58 7.97
C LEU A 326 9.94 -8.01 7.66
N ASN A 327 10.40 -8.74 8.67
CA ASN A 327 10.99 -10.07 8.48
C ASN A 327 10.06 -11.22 8.86
N THR A 328 8.88 -10.96 9.43
CA THR A 328 7.97 -12.01 9.88
C THR A 328 6.57 -11.89 9.30
N GLY A 329 5.94 -13.04 9.06
CA GLY A 329 4.52 -13.15 8.73
C GLY A 329 4.12 -12.77 7.29
N GLU A 330 2.82 -12.55 7.12
CA GLU A 330 2.18 -12.16 5.85
C GLU A 330 2.68 -10.81 5.34
N ALA A 331 2.99 -9.88 6.24
CA ALA A 331 3.47 -8.55 5.92
C ALA A 331 4.81 -8.58 5.20
N ALA A 332 5.76 -9.38 5.68
CA ALA A 332 7.06 -9.60 5.06
C ALA A 332 6.93 -10.13 3.62
N TYR A 333 6.06 -11.11 3.41
CA TYR A 333 5.81 -11.72 2.09
C TYR A 333 5.21 -10.70 1.11
N CYS A 334 4.16 -9.99 1.52
CA CYS A 334 3.52 -8.96 0.69
C CYS A 334 4.46 -7.82 0.33
N PHE A 335 5.21 -7.34 1.31
CA PHE A 335 6.16 -6.26 1.14
C PHE A 335 7.30 -6.65 0.20
N THR A 336 7.92 -7.81 0.42
CA THR A 336 9.03 -8.31 -0.42
C THR A 336 8.59 -8.48 -1.87
N ASN A 337 7.38 -9.00 -2.10
CA ASN A 337 6.83 -9.14 -3.45
C ASN A 337 6.62 -7.78 -4.12
N LEU A 338 6.06 -6.80 -3.40
CA LEU A 338 5.84 -5.46 -3.95
C LEU A 338 7.16 -4.75 -4.28
N VAL A 339 8.15 -4.79 -3.37
CA VAL A 339 9.49 -4.19 -3.57
C VAL A 339 10.24 -4.84 -4.73
N SER A 340 10.19 -6.17 -4.83
CA SER A 340 10.84 -6.90 -5.94
C SER A 340 10.27 -6.50 -7.30
N ARG A 341 8.95 -6.34 -7.40
CA ARG A 341 8.29 -5.98 -8.67
C ARG A 341 8.45 -4.51 -9.02
N GLN A 342 8.53 -3.64 -8.02
CA GLN A 342 8.84 -2.23 -8.23
C GLN A 342 10.11 -2.03 -9.09
N LYS A 343 11.15 -2.83 -8.85
CA LYS A 343 12.42 -2.77 -9.60
C LYS A 343 12.33 -3.26 -11.05
N ASN A 344 11.27 -4.00 -11.39
CA ASN A 344 11.09 -4.64 -12.69
C ASN A 344 10.11 -3.88 -13.61
N PHE A 345 9.44 -2.84 -13.10
CA PHE A 345 8.67 -1.90 -13.93
C PHE A 345 9.65 -0.96 -14.64
#